data_AF-A0A962EWJ7-F1
#
_entry.id   AF-A0A962EWJ7-F1
#
_cell.length_a   1.000
_cell.length_b   1.000
_cell.length_c   1.000
_cell.angle_alpha   90.00
_cell.angle_beta   90.00
_cell.angle_gamma   90.00
#
_symmetry.space_group_name_H-M   'P 1'
#
loop_
_entity.id
_entity.type
_entity.pdbx_description
1 polymer ?
#
loop_
_entity_poly.entity_id
_entity_poly.type
_entity_poly.pdbx_seq_one_letter_code
_entity_poly.pdbx_strand_id
1 'polypeptide(L)'
;MRKDIYFDNFFGPGWPEIRELEPYFLAPKGKEWFYTGGNDSAGLSLEGLDGTKHLPWGRGRKDIYLSMWGNPELGVLLHYWRIGGGVPRQDWFSKGDTTRLRKWVRTLHNDPMPVGLYIPFDEAWKAVKEFMETEGQLPTSIAWIKGDDLPEGTFPDP
;
A
#
# COMPACT_ATOMS: atom_id res chain seq x y z
N MET A 1 11.31 -3.85 16.56
CA MET A 1 10.28 -3.68 15.51
C MET A 1 8.99 -3.21 16.14
N ARG A 2 8.29 -2.26 15.51
CA ARG A 2 6.93 -1.81 15.85
C ARG A 2 6.04 -2.02 14.64
N LYS A 3 4.87 -2.63 14.83
CA LYS A 3 3.78 -2.70 13.83
C LYS A 3 2.85 -1.52 14.05
N ASP A 4 2.37 -0.90 12.97
CA ASP A 4 1.37 0.16 13.01
C ASP A 4 0.40 0.01 11.83
N ILE A 5 -0.85 0.44 12.03
CA ILE A 5 -1.91 0.37 11.03
C ILE A 5 -2.62 1.72 10.88
N TYR A 6 -3.01 2.02 9.65
CA TYR A 6 -3.85 3.14 9.28
C TYR A 6 -4.98 2.66 8.36
N PHE A 7 -6.15 2.39 8.93
CA PHE A 7 -7.41 2.07 8.26
C PHE A 7 -8.54 2.86 8.94
N ASP A 8 -9.69 3.00 8.28
CA ASP A 8 -10.84 3.78 8.78
C ASP A 8 -11.21 3.43 10.24
N ASN A 9 -11.44 2.14 10.54
CA ASN A 9 -11.75 1.71 11.91
C ASN A 9 -10.54 1.22 12.72
N PHE A 10 -9.34 1.17 12.14
CA PHE A 10 -8.15 0.65 12.78
C PHE A 10 -6.99 1.62 12.65
N PHE A 11 -6.66 2.31 13.74
CA PHE A 11 -5.55 3.26 13.76
C PHE A 11 -4.64 3.04 14.97
N GLY A 12 -3.34 2.93 14.72
CA GLY A 12 -2.31 2.93 15.74
C GLY A 12 -1.59 1.59 15.94
N PRO A 13 -1.08 1.33 17.15
CA PRO A 13 -0.12 0.25 17.38
C PRO A 13 -0.68 -1.16 17.12
N GLY A 14 0.09 -1.96 16.38
CA GLY A 14 -0.22 -3.35 16.06
C GLY A 14 -0.91 -3.51 14.71
N TRP A 15 -1.00 -4.76 14.26
CA TRP A 15 -1.87 -5.13 13.16
C TRP A 15 -3.06 -5.90 13.74
N PRO A 16 -4.28 -5.70 13.22
CA PRO A 16 -5.44 -6.47 13.62
C PRO A 16 -5.32 -7.91 13.10
N GLU A 17 -6.26 -8.76 13.51
CA GLU A 17 -6.38 -10.09 12.93
C GLU A 17 -6.71 -9.99 11.44
N ILE A 18 -6.20 -10.93 10.63
CA ILE A 18 -6.40 -10.95 9.17
C ILE A 18 -7.90 -10.84 8.82
N ARG A 19 -8.76 -11.54 9.56
CA ARG A 19 -10.22 -11.56 9.32
C ARG A 19 -10.89 -10.20 9.54
N GLU A 20 -10.27 -9.30 10.29
CA GLU A 20 -10.80 -7.96 10.54
C GLU A 20 -10.57 -7.01 9.36
N LEU A 21 -9.54 -7.27 8.54
CA LEU A 21 -9.28 -6.49 7.33
C LEU A 21 -9.97 -7.03 6.09
N GLU A 22 -10.29 -8.33 6.07
CA GLU A 22 -10.95 -9.01 4.95
C GLU A 22 -12.18 -8.26 4.37
N PRO A 23 -13.09 -7.69 5.19
CA PRO A 23 -14.27 -6.98 4.67
C PRO A 23 -13.94 -5.73 3.84
N TYR A 24 -12.79 -5.07 4.06
CA TYR A 24 -12.39 -3.93 3.23
C TYR A 24 -12.05 -4.33 1.79
N PHE A 25 -11.89 -5.63 1.51
CA PHE A 25 -11.53 -6.11 0.17
C PHE A 25 -12.59 -7.06 -0.40
N LEU A 26 -13.24 -7.88 0.44
CA LEU A 26 -14.12 -8.95 -0.03
C LEU A 26 -15.61 -8.71 0.27
N ALA A 27 -16.00 -7.52 0.73
CA ALA A 27 -17.42 -7.17 0.86
C ALA A 27 -18.12 -7.15 -0.52
N PRO A 28 -19.47 -7.20 -0.57
CA PRO A 28 -20.19 -7.07 -1.83
C PRO A 28 -19.89 -5.76 -2.57
N LYS A 29 -19.92 -5.78 -3.91
CA LYS A 29 -19.63 -4.61 -4.76
C LYS A 29 -20.25 -3.32 -4.25
N GLY A 30 -19.41 -2.30 -4.05
CA GLY A 30 -19.79 -0.98 -3.55
C GLY A 30 -19.84 -0.90 -2.03
N LYS A 31 -19.48 -1.96 -1.31
CA LYS A 31 -19.27 -1.98 0.14
C LYS A 31 -17.84 -2.38 0.52
N GLU A 32 -17.03 -2.79 -0.46
CA GLU A 32 -15.59 -2.87 -0.28
C GLU A 32 -15.03 -1.49 0.04
N TRP A 33 -13.84 -1.51 0.63
CA TRP A 33 -13.12 -0.33 1.05
C TRP A 33 -13.86 0.51 2.10
N PHE A 34 -13.42 1.75 2.30
CA PHE A 34 -13.98 2.72 3.24
C PHE A 34 -15.30 3.29 2.74
N TYR A 35 -16.33 2.43 2.72
CA TYR A 35 -17.68 2.78 2.28
C TYR A 35 -18.29 3.99 3.03
N THR A 36 -17.87 4.25 4.27
CA THR A 36 -18.46 5.31 5.13
C THR A 36 -17.47 6.37 5.63
N GLY A 37 -16.16 6.12 5.58
CA GLY A 37 -15.14 6.91 6.28
C GLY A 37 -14.69 8.20 5.61
N GLY A 38 -15.07 8.44 4.34
CA GLY A 38 -14.65 9.64 3.60
C GLY A 38 -13.14 9.73 3.33
N ASN A 39 -12.41 8.62 3.49
CA ASN A 39 -11.01 8.46 3.13
C ASN A 39 -10.90 7.34 2.11
N ASP A 40 -9.86 7.35 1.28
CA ASP A 40 -9.55 6.29 0.32
C ASP A 40 -8.16 5.69 0.53
N SER A 41 -7.40 6.17 1.52
CA SER A 41 -6.04 5.75 1.79
C SER A 41 -5.92 4.87 3.04
N ALA A 42 -5.17 3.77 2.94
CA ALA A 42 -4.89 2.85 4.04
C ALA A 42 -3.40 2.52 4.10
N GLY A 43 -2.95 1.92 5.21
CA GLY A 43 -1.56 1.55 5.37
C GLY A 43 -1.27 0.53 6.46
N LEU A 44 -0.23 -0.26 6.24
CA LEU A 44 0.43 -1.09 7.24
C LEU A 44 1.91 -0.73 7.28
N SER A 45 2.52 -0.69 8.47
CA SER A 45 3.95 -0.41 8.59
C SER A 45 4.67 -1.27 9.62
N LEU A 46 5.97 -1.43 9.38
CA LEU A 46 6.94 -2.03 10.29
C LEU A 46 8.10 -1.07 10.46
N GLU A 47 8.32 -0.63 11.69
CA GLU A 47 9.38 0.32 12.00
C GLU A 47 10.48 -0.31 12.86
N GLY A 48 11.73 0.05 12.56
CA GLY A 48 12.89 -0.39 13.34
C GLY A 48 13.13 -1.90 13.27
N LEU A 49 13.16 -2.43 12.04
CA LEU A 49 13.58 -3.80 11.72
C LEU A 49 15.02 -4.05 12.16
N ASP A 50 15.39 -5.32 12.35
CA ASP A 50 16.75 -5.74 12.75
C ASP A 50 17.30 -5.02 14.00
N GLY A 51 16.41 -4.71 14.95
CA GLY A 51 16.79 -3.98 16.18
C GLY A 51 17.11 -2.49 15.97
N THR A 52 16.93 -1.95 14.76
CA THR A 52 17.29 -0.56 14.42
C THR A 52 16.33 0.51 14.95
N LYS A 53 15.32 0.14 15.75
CA LYS A 53 14.29 1.06 16.29
C LYS A 53 14.85 2.29 17.02
N HIS A 54 16.02 2.16 17.63
CA HIS A 54 16.69 3.23 18.36
C HIS A 54 17.40 4.26 17.46
N LEU A 55 17.55 3.96 16.17
CA LEU A 55 18.16 4.85 15.19
C LEU A 55 17.12 5.87 14.65
N PRO A 56 17.57 7.02 14.13
CA PRO A 56 16.66 7.99 13.52
C PRO A 56 16.03 7.47 12.21
N TRP A 57 14.78 7.88 11.95
CA TRP A 57 14.09 7.62 10.69
C TRP A 57 14.88 8.16 9.49
N GLY A 58 14.94 7.39 8.40
CA GLY A 58 15.71 7.72 7.21
C GLY A 58 17.24 7.73 7.40
N ARG A 59 17.75 7.57 8.63
CA ARG A 59 19.18 7.55 8.96
C ARG A 59 19.49 6.34 9.83
N GLY A 60 19.59 5.18 9.19
CA GLY A 60 19.93 3.91 9.82
C GLY A 60 18.72 3.07 10.21
N ARG A 61 17.64 3.68 10.74
CA ARG A 61 16.40 2.94 11.06
C ARG A 61 15.78 2.33 9.82
N LYS A 62 15.60 1.01 9.83
CA LYS A 62 15.01 0.23 8.73
C LYS A 62 13.50 0.11 8.93
N ASP A 63 12.75 0.63 7.98
CA ASP A 63 11.29 0.59 8.00
C ASP A 63 10.75 0.05 6.67
N ILE A 64 9.58 -0.58 6.74
CA ILE A 64 8.79 -1.07 5.60
C ILE A 64 7.38 -0.52 5.74
N TYR A 65 6.79 -0.12 4.62
CA TYR A 65 5.44 0.38 4.54
C TYR A 65 4.72 -0.26 3.35
N LEU A 66 3.44 -0.57 3.55
CA LEU A 66 2.50 -0.92 2.50
C LEU A 66 1.37 0.10 2.55
N SER A 67 1.45 1.11 1.68
CA SER A 67 0.42 2.13 1.49
C SER A 67 -0.58 1.69 0.42
N MET A 68 -1.83 2.12 0.54
CA MET A 68 -2.93 1.61 -0.27
C MET A 68 -3.91 2.73 -0.62
N TRP A 69 -4.45 2.71 -1.84
CA TRP A 69 -5.53 3.61 -2.27
C TRP A 69 -6.63 2.81 -2.95
N GLY A 70 -7.83 2.87 -2.40
CA GLY A 70 -9.00 2.19 -2.95
C GLY A 70 -9.78 3.06 -3.93
N ASN A 71 -10.30 2.42 -4.96
CA ASN A 71 -11.20 3.02 -5.95
C ASN A 71 -12.35 2.04 -6.24
N PRO A 72 -13.63 2.45 -6.15
CA PRO A 72 -14.77 1.55 -6.30
C PRO A 72 -14.83 0.79 -7.65
N GLU A 73 -14.26 1.36 -8.72
CA GLU A 73 -14.31 0.76 -10.06
C GLU A 73 -12.99 0.10 -10.48
N LEU A 74 -11.86 0.47 -9.87
CA LEU A 74 -10.54 -0.01 -10.26
C LEU A 74 -9.94 -1.02 -9.27
N GLY A 75 -10.45 -1.09 -8.03
CA GLY A 75 -9.89 -1.91 -6.95
C GLY A 75 -8.91 -1.12 -6.10
N VAL A 76 -7.71 -1.64 -5.85
CA VAL A 76 -6.72 -1.03 -4.95
C VAL A 76 -5.38 -0.85 -5.65
N LEU A 77 -4.78 0.34 -5.49
CA LEU A 77 -3.37 0.57 -5.77
C LEU A 77 -2.58 0.28 -4.49
N LEU A 78 -1.61 -0.64 -4.57
CA LEU A 78 -0.68 -0.94 -3.47
C LEU A 78 0.69 -0.33 -3.76
N HIS A 79 1.29 0.27 -2.74
CA HIS A 79 2.63 0.84 -2.77
C HIS A 79 3.44 0.30 -1.61
N TYR A 80 4.32 -0.65 -1.92
CA TYR A 80 5.31 -1.16 -0.99
C TYR A 80 6.56 -0.29 -1.07
N TRP A 81 7.07 0.17 0.07
CA TRP A 81 8.35 0.85 0.09
C TRP A 81 9.14 0.57 1.35
N ARG A 82 10.46 0.62 1.22
CA ARG A 82 11.40 0.45 2.33
C ARG A 82 12.43 1.57 2.36
N ILE A 83 12.88 1.91 3.56
CA ILE A 83 13.87 2.95 3.79
C ILE A 83 14.80 2.56 4.93
N GLY A 84 16.01 3.11 4.94
CA GLY A 84 16.95 2.98 6.05
C GLY A 84 18.13 2.08 5.78
N GLY A 85 18.86 1.67 6.83
CA GLY A 85 20.01 0.79 6.70
C GLY A 85 21.18 1.34 5.87
N GLY A 86 21.22 2.66 5.63
CA GLY A 86 22.24 3.30 4.79
C GLY A 86 21.98 3.18 3.29
N VAL A 87 20.82 2.66 2.86
CA VAL A 87 20.44 2.59 1.44
C VAL A 87 19.36 3.62 1.10
N PRO A 88 19.31 4.09 -0.16
CA PRO A 88 18.20 4.91 -0.64
C PRO A 88 16.86 4.20 -0.45
N ARG A 89 15.79 5.01 -0.35
CA ARG A 89 14.41 4.52 -0.39
C ARG A 89 14.19 3.69 -1.67
N GLN A 90 13.42 2.62 -1.54
CA GLN A 90 13.05 1.78 -2.67
C GLN A 90 11.55 1.56 -2.67
N ASP A 91 10.95 1.68 -3.85
CA ASP A 91 9.51 1.71 -4.06
C ASP A 91 9.09 0.64 -5.06
N TRP A 92 7.96 0.00 -4.81
CA TRP A 92 7.29 -0.96 -5.67
C TRP A 92 5.79 -0.70 -5.66
N PHE A 93 5.18 -0.73 -6.84
CA PHE A 93 3.75 -0.53 -7.01
C PHE A 93 3.09 -1.78 -7.57
N SER A 94 1.85 -2.05 -7.19
CA SER A 94 1.05 -3.11 -7.81
C SER A 94 0.96 -2.89 -9.32
N LYS A 95 1.13 -3.96 -10.09
CA LYS A 95 1.14 -3.90 -11.54
C LYS A 95 -0.21 -4.36 -12.10
N GLY A 96 -1.10 -3.39 -12.32
CA GLY A 96 -2.34 -3.59 -13.06
C GLY A 96 -2.15 -3.51 -14.57
N ASP A 97 -3.12 -2.89 -15.26
CA ASP A 97 -3.05 -2.66 -16.70
C ASP A 97 -2.09 -1.52 -17.08
N THR A 98 -0.83 -1.86 -17.32
CA THR A 98 0.23 -0.90 -17.66
C THR A 98 -0.04 -0.07 -18.94
N THR A 99 -0.99 -0.46 -19.80
CA THR A 99 -1.38 0.37 -20.95
C THR A 99 -2.11 1.66 -20.53
N ARG A 100 -2.54 1.72 -19.25
CA ARG A 100 -3.30 2.83 -18.65
C ARG A 100 -2.47 3.66 -17.66
N LEU A 101 -1.14 3.57 -17.66
CA LEU A 101 -0.27 4.36 -16.76
C LEU A 101 -0.38 5.88 -16.97
N ARG A 102 -0.80 6.32 -18.17
CA ARG A 102 -1.04 7.74 -18.52
C ARG A 102 -2.51 8.13 -18.42
N LYS A 103 -3.30 7.37 -17.68
CA LYS A 103 -4.67 7.72 -17.30
C LYS A 103 -4.67 7.84 -15.79
N TRP A 104 -5.35 8.85 -15.28
CA TRP A 104 -5.37 9.14 -13.85
C TRP A 104 -6.79 9.16 -13.33
N VAL A 105 -6.92 8.76 -12.08
CA VAL A 105 -8.07 9.05 -11.23
C VAL A 105 -7.59 9.90 -10.07
N ARG A 106 -8.46 10.75 -9.53
CA ARG A 106 -8.11 11.53 -8.34
C ARG A 106 -8.53 10.79 -7.08
N THR A 107 -7.66 10.78 -6.09
CA THR A 107 -8.00 10.35 -4.72
C THR A 107 -9.01 11.32 -4.10
N LEU A 108 -9.59 10.96 -2.97
CA LEU A 108 -10.41 11.87 -2.16
C LEU A 108 -9.61 13.09 -1.64
N HIS A 109 -8.28 12.97 -1.61
CA HIS A 109 -7.34 14.06 -1.28
C HIS A 109 -6.86 14.83 -2.51
N ASN A 110 -7.47 14.60 -3.68
CA ASN A 110 -7.19 15.25 -4.96
C ASN A 110 -5.83 14.88 -5.61
N ASP A 111 -5.16 13.84 -5.13
CA ASP A 111 -3.90 13.36 -5.71
C ASP A 111 -4.17 12.57 -7.01
N PRO A 112 -3.43 12.82 -8.10
CA PRO A 112 -3.56 12.07 -9.33
C PRO A 112 -2.87 10.69 -9.24
N MET A 113 -3.66 9.62 -9.18
CA MET A 113 -3.16 8.25 -9.14
C MET A 113 -3.30 7.55 -10.50
N PRO A 114 -2.24 6.91 -11.03
CA PRO A 114 -2.24 6.25 -12.31
C PRO A 114 -3.10 4.99 -12.29
N VAL A 115 -4.04 4.92 -13.21
CA VAL A 115 -5.03 3.84 -13.33
C VAL A 115 -4.37 2.50 -13.57
N GLY A 116 -3.24 2.47 -14.30
CA GLY A 116 -2.53 1.23 -14.61
C GLY A 116 -1.86 0.53 -13.42
N LEU A 117 -1.90 1.12 -12.22
CA LEU A 117 -1.35 0.52 -11.00
C LEU A 117 -2.43 -0.08 -10.08
N TYR A 118 -3.71 0.13 -10.38
CA TYR A 118 -4.79 -0.50 -9.61
C TYR A 118 -4.97 -1.97 -10.00
N ILE A 119 -5.20 -2.82 -9.01
CA ILE A 119 -5.53 -4.24 -9.17
C ILE A 119 -6.87 -4.54 -8.49
N PRO A 120 -7.60 -5.60 -8.90
CA PRO A 120 -8.85 -6.00 -8.27
C PRO A 120 -8.73 -6.19 -6.75
N PHE A 121 -9.83 -5.93 -6.02
CA PHE A 121 -9.84 -6.02 -4.55
C PHE A 121 -9.42 -7.40 -4.02
N ASP A 122 -9.83 -8.48 -4.66
CA ASP A 122 -9.50 -9.85 -4.25
C ASP A 122 -8.02 -10.19 -4.47
N GLU A 123 -7.39 -9.63 -5.51
CA GLU A 123 -5.94 -9.71 -5.72
C GLU A 123 -5.18 -8.87 -4.69
N ALA A 124 -5.63 -7.64 -4.43
CA ALA A 124 -5.06 -6.79 -3.40
C ALA A 124 -5.11 -7.46 -2.02
N TRP A 125 -6.23 -8.15 -1.71
CA TRP A 125 -6.37 -8.89 -0.46
C TRP A 125 -5.32 -9.98 -0.29
N LYS A 126 -5.05 -10.77 -1.35
CA LYS A 126 -4.01 -11.80 -1.31
C LYS A 126 -2.64 -11.20 -0.93
N ALA A 127 -2.30 -10.06 -1.53
CA ALA A 127 -1.05 -9.36 -1.25
C ALA A 127 -0.99 -8.78 0.17
N VAL A 128 -2.06 -8.16 0.65
CA VAL A 128 -2.13 -7.61 2.01
C VAL A 128 -2.04 -8.71 3.06
N LYS A 129 -2.77 -9.80 2.87
CA LYS A 129 -2.71 -10.98 3.73
C LYS A 129 -1.30 -11.56 3.77
N GLU A 130 -0.68 -11.78 2.61
CA GLU A 130 0.70 -12.30 2.53
C GLU A 130 1.71 -11.35 3.20
N PHE A 131 1.57 -10.03 3.02
CA PHE A 131 2.40 -9.04 3.71
C PHE A 131 2.29 -9.17 5.24
N MET A 132 1.07 -9.38 5.77
CA MET A 132 0.87 -9.58 7.21
C MET A 132 1.48 -10.89 7.70
N GLU A 133 1.25 -11.99 6.99
CA GLU A 133 1.72 -13.34 7.34
C GLU A 133 3.26 -13.47 7.25
N THR A 134 3.88 -12.74 6.32
CA THR A 134 5.34 -12.76 6.09
C THR A 134 6.10 -11.67 6.85
N GLU A 135 5.42 -10.95 7.74
CA GLU A 135 5.99 -9.82 8.49
C GLU A 135 6.66 -8.77 7.58
N GLY A 136 5.94 -8.38 6.53
CA GLY A 136 6.29 -7.27 5.66
C GLY A 136 7.28 -7.58 4.54
N GLN A 137 7.45 -8.86 4.19
CA GLN A 137 8.12 -9.17 2.92
C GLN A 137 7.28 -8.67 1.74
N LEU A 138 7.94 -8.37 0.63
CA LEU A 138 7.25 -7.99 -0.61
C LEU A 138 6.39 -9.17 -1.07
N PRO A 139 5.05 -9.03 -1.14
CA PRO A 139 4.17 -10.13 -1.50
C PRO A 139 4.46 -10.69 -2.89
N THR A 140 4.44 -12.00 -3.05
CA THR A 140 4.64 -12.69 -4.33
C THR A 140 3.33 -13.05 -5.04
N SER A 141 2.20 -12.93 -4.35
CA SER A 141 0.86 -13.22 -4.86
C SER A 141 0.37 -12.29 -5.99
N ILE A 142 1.05 -11.16 -6.23
CA ILE A 142 0.77 -10.23 -7.32
C ILE A 142 2.05 -9.81 -8.04
N ALA A 143 1.91 -9.25 -9.24
CA ALA A 143 3.01 -8.61 -9.93
C ALA A 143 3.27 -7.20 -9.39
N TRP A 144 4.55 -6.85 -9.28
CA TRP A 144 5.01 -5.52 -8.88
C TRP A 144 5.82 -4.87 -10.00
N ILE A 145 5.80 -3.54 -10.05
CA ILE A 145 6.72 -2.72 -10.83
C ILE A 145 7.55 -1.87 -9.88
N LYS A 146 8.87 -1.86 -10.08
CA LYS A 146 9.74 -1.00 -9.29
C LYS A 146 9.47 0.46 -9.66
N GLY A 147 9.51 1.36 -8.68
CA GLY A 147 9.30 2.79 -8.92
C GLY A 147 10.24 3.36 -9.98
N ASP A 148 11.51 2.95 -9.96
CA ASP A 148 12.54 3.36 -10.93
C ASP A 148 12.24 2.91 -12.38
N ASP A 149 11.40 1.88 -12.55
CA ASP A 149 11.04 1.32 -13.86
C ASP A 149 9.76 1.98 -14.43
N LEU A 150 9.11 2.88 -13.68
CA LEU A 150 7.93 3.60 -14.15
C LEU A 150 8.32 4.70 -15.14
N PRO A 151 7.57 4.87 -16.24
CA PRO A 151 7.80 5.98 -17.17
C PRO A 151 7.70 7.34 -16.46
N GLU A 152 8.57 8.28 -16.85
CA GLU A 152 8.57 9.65 -16.32
C GLU A 152 7.20 10.31 -16.45
N GLY A 153 6.67 10.93 -15.39
CA GLY A 153 5.32 11.53 -15.39
C GLY A 153 4.18 10.51 -15.24
N THR A 154 4.47 9.29 -14.75
CA THR A 154 3.44 8.36 -14.28
C THR A 154 2.64 8.96 -13.12
N PHE A 155 3.32 9.66 -12.22
CA PHE A 155 2.72 10.49 -11.18
C PHE A 155 2.96 11.96 -11.54
N PRO A 156 1.95 12.71 -12.01
CA PRO A 156 2.08 14.12 -12.31
C PRO A 156 2.04 14.96 -11.04
N ASP A 157 2.60 16.18 -11.09
CA ASP A 157 2.49 17.13 -9.99
C ASP A 157 1.00 17.46 -9.71
N PRO A 158 0.59 17.62 -8.43
CA PRO A 158 -0.80 17.84 -8.02
C PRO A 158 -1.49 19.07 -8.65
#